data_AF-A0A965QH54-F1
#
_entry.id   AF-A0A965QH54-F1
#
_cell.length_a   1.000
_cell.length_b   1.000
_cell.length_c   1.000
_cell.angle_alpha   90.00
_cell.angle_beta   90.00
_cell.angle_gamma   90.00
#
_symmetry.space_group_name_H-M   'P 1'
#
loop_
_entity.id
_entity.type
_entity.pdbx_description
1 polymer ?
#
loop_
_entity_poly.entity_id
_entity_poly.type
_entity_poly.pdbx_seq_one_letter_code
_entity_poly.pdbx_strand_id
1 'polypeptide(L)'
;MSHHLKELAPEQAIEAALNELNDVAALQPHSSESHKLNYLRGFKCSNPDARVKIVEHAASRLKTHYNNEKHLEGTIWLVAAGLAHERDWDTSLSFLRALLETSQDADFYREVAMAMLHLSDMELSDGKGKNAIGQAVLVLVTEFGLMIAERAGQSGLDPQGASRVVEYVTTSLLARSNLNNNAIRVSLLHYLAKCPLNTNTTSQLNRVISRFGQSLLDDLLNAFFEQKKRGNAAFFFLAEHLSSFFSAAPTLAEMSHGVLRHYMLKHPDEFPGFMASYSEWVSKEHQSLSMTAQHIALLIKAATDVSQKQLAENLCVVLQKHLKLFAEVSREILQEEVSTIESILRGNKPVKNPITEDIIFNIQSLLADNSKKQGRVLPLAKLKKLKENIKPAKVGNKPSPLETMLALAS
;
A
#
# COMPACT_ATOMS: atom_id res chain seq x y z
N MET A 1 -6.35 -28.62 8.08
CA MET A 1 -5.65 -29.50 9.03
C MET A 1 -6.04 -29.09 10.45
N SER A 2 -6.91 -29.84 11.11
CA SER A 2 -7.28 -29.61 12.51
C SER A 2 -7.03 -30.91 13.29
N HIS A 3 -5.83 -31.04 13.85
CA HIS A 3 -5.58 -32.00 14.92
C HIS A 3 -5.37 -31.21 16.21
N HIS A 4 -6.13 -31.58 17.25
CA HIS A 4 -5.93 -31.12 18.61
C HIS A 4 -4.50 -31.47 19.06
N LEU A 5 -3.63 -30.47 19.09
CA LEU A 5 -2.28 -30.56 19.65
C LEU A 5 -2.40 -30.39 21.17
N LYS A 6 -1.79 -31.29 21.96
CA LYS A 6 -1.63 -31.09 23.41
C LYS A 6 -0.85 -29.78 23.64
N GLU A 7 -1.42 -28.87 24.42
CA GLU A 7 -0.81 -27.58 24.75
C GLU A 7 0.45 -27.80 25.59
N LEU A 8 1.60 -27.32 25.08
CA LEU A 8 2.82 -27.17 25.89
C LEU A 8 2.68 -25.91 26.75
N ALA A 9 3.34 -25.88 27.91
CA ALA A 9 3.44 -24.64 28.67
C ALA A 9 4.16 -23.56 27.82
N PRO A 10 3.75 -22.27 27.89
CA PRO A 10 4.30 -21.21 27.03
C PRO A 10 5.82 -21.12 27.02
N GLU A 11 6.47 -21.29 28.17
CA GLU A 11 7.93 -21.25 28.32
C GLU A 11 8.62 -22.42 27.60
N GLN A 12 8.08 -23.63 27.71
CA GLN A 12 8.56 -24.81 26.99
C GLN A 12 8.34 -24.69 25.48
N ALA A 13 7.29 -23.97 25.07
CA ALA A 13 6.99 -23.72 23.67
C ALA A 13 7.98 -22.70 23.06
N ILE A 14 8.34 -21.64 23.79
CA ILE A 14 9.39 -20.68 23.39
C ILE A 14 10.74 -21.39 23.25
N GLU A 15 11.13 -22.16 24.26
CA GLU A 15 12.40 -22.92 24.24
C GLU A 15 12.44 -23.89 23.06
N ALA A 16 11.32 -24.59 22.78
CA ALA A 16 11.20 -25.41 21.58
C ALA A 16 11.43 -24.59 20.29
N ALA A 17 10.81 -23.43 20.12
CA ALA A 17 11.01 -22.60 18.92
C ALA A 17 12.47 -22.12 18.75
N LEU A 18 13.14 -21.77 19.85
CA LEU A 18 14.55 -21.37 19.82
C LEU A 18 15.47 -22.55 19.50
N ASN A 19 15.18 -23.75 20.03
CA ASN A 19 15.91 -24.97 19.72
C ASN A 19 15.74 -25.35 18.24
N GLU A 20 14.51 -25.29 17.72
CA GLU A 20 14.27 -25.53 16.30
C GLU A 20 15.08 -24.56 15.44
N LEU A 21 15.16 -23.27 15.80
CA LEU A 21 15.99 -22.26 15.12
C LEU A 21 17.49 -22.56 15.13
N ASN A 22 17.98 -23.21 16.19
CA ASN A 22 19.39 -23.62 16.30
C ASN A 22 19.69 -24.84 15.40
N ASP A 23 18.71 -25.72 15.22
CA ASP A 23 18.83 -26.97 14.46
C ASP A 23 18.58 -26.79 12.94
N VAL A 24 18.06 -25.63 12.51
CA VAL A 24 17.78 -25.32 11.08
C VAL A 24 18.99 -25.37 10.17
N ALA A 25 20.20 -25.35 10.72
CA ALA A 25 21.45 -25.50 9.99
C ALA A 25 21.51 -26.73 9.03
N ALA A 26 20.63 -27.72 9.21
CA ALA A 26 20.54 -28.93 8.39
C ALA A 26 19.28 -29.03 7.51
N LEU A 27 18.41 -28.01 7.51
CA LEU A 27 17.08 -28.13 6.94
C LEU A 27 17.01 -27.63 5.48
N GLN A 28 16.89 -28.58 4.56
CA GLN A 28 16.26 -28.34 3.25
C GLN A 28 14.81 -27.83 3.48
N PRO A 29 14.19 -27.11 2.53
CA PRO A 29 12.78 -26.68 2.62
C PRO A 29 11.77 -27.82 2.90
N HIS A 30 12.21 -29.09 2.78
CA HIS A 30 11.49 -30.31 3.15
C HIS A 30 11.86 -30.90 4.52
N SER A 31 12.19 -30.05 5.53
CA SER A 31 12.41 -30.52 6.90
C SER A 31 11.29 -31.43 7.40
N SER A 32 11.61 -32.31 8.35
CA SER A 32 10.58 -33.19 8.93
C SER A 32 9.44 -32.33 9.48
N GLU A 33 8.21 -32.72 9.15
CA GLU A 33 6.99 -31.96 9.48
C GLU A 33 6.90 -31.65 10.99
N SER A 34 7.54 -32.47 11.84
CA SER A 34 7.61 -32.27 13.28
C SER A 34 8.39 -31.01 13.70
N HIS A 35 9.51 -30.68 13.04
CA HIS A 35 10.30 -29.49 13.36
C HIS A 35 9.52 -28.21 13.08
N LYS A 36 8.87 -28.16 11.90
CA LYS A 36 7.99 -27.05 11.50
C LYS A 36 6.83 -26.87 12.48
N LEU A 37 6.21 -27.98 12.91
CA LEU A 37 5.10 -27.97 13.86
C LEU A 37 5.53 -27.50 15.26
N ASN A 38 6.71 -27.89 15.73
CA ASN A 38 7.25 -27.47 17.03
C ASN A 38 7.54 -25.97 17.05
N TYR A 39 8.22 -25.44 16.03
CA TYR A 39 8.45 -24.01 15.89
C TYR A 39 7.13 -23.24 15.87
N LEU A 40 6.18 -23.66 15.03
CA LEU A 40 4.88 -22.99 14.91
C LEU A 40 4.09 -23.06 16.22
N ARG A 41 4.19 -24.15 16.98
CA ARG A 41 3.56 -24.24 18.30
C ARG A 41 4.18 -23.24 19.27
N GLY A 42 5.52 -23.19 19.31
CA GLY A 42 6.26 -22.24 20.11
C GLY A 42 5.91 -20.80 19.81
N PHE A 43 5.93 -20.44 18.53
CA PHE A 43 5.60 -19.11 18.07
C PHE A 43 4.17 -18.69 18.42
N LYS A 44 3.18 -19.57 18.23
CA LYS A 44 1.77 -19.28 18.50
C LYS A 44 1.42 -19.17 19.98
N CYS A 45 2.02 -20.01 20.82
CA CYS A 45 1.77 -20.01 22.26
C CYS A 45 2.53 -18.90 23.00
N SER A 46 3.38 -18.15 22.29
CA SER A 46 4.18 -17.06 22.83
C SER A 46 3.41 -15.76 22.92
N ASN A 47 3.64 -15.00 23.99
CA ASN A 47 3.17 -13.62 24.08
C ASN A 47 3.94 -12.71 23.07
N PRO A 48 3.46 -11.48 22.80
CA PRO A 48 4.12 -10.57 21.84
C PRO A 48 5.63 -10.37 22.08
N ASP A 49 6.04 -10.12 23.33
CA ASP A 49 7.46 -9.90 23.67
C ASP A 49 8.33 -11.13 23.39
N ALA A 50 7.81 -12.33 23.65
CA ALA A 50 8.50 -13.58 23.36
C ALA A 50 8.61 -13.82 21.84
N ARG A 51 7.59 -13.47 21.05
CA ARG A 51 7.65 -13.55 19.58
C ARG A 51 8.70 -12.62 19.00
N VAL A 52 8.84 -11.41 19.55
CA VAL A 52 9.92 -10.47 19.21
C VAL A 52 11.29 -11.11 19.46
N LYS A 53 11.51 -11.69 20.66
CA LYS A 53 12.76 -12.39 20.97
C LYS A 53 13.06 -13.56 20.02
N ILE A 54 12.03 -14.32 19.63
CA ILE A 54 12.18 -15.44 18.69
C ILE A 54 12.68 -14.93 17.32
N VAL A 55 12.10 -13.84 16.80
CA VAL A 55 12.54 -13.32 15.49
C VAL A 55 13.87 -12.58 15.54
N GLU A 56 14.19 -11.91 16.65
CA GLU A 56 15.53 -11.35 16.88
C GLU A 56 16.61 -12.44 16.91
N HIS A 57 16.32 -13.56 17.60
CA HIS A 57 17.19 -14.74 17.58
C HIS A 57 17.34 -15.31 16.17
N ALA A 58 16.24 -15.40 15.41
CA ALA A 58 16.27 -15.86 14.02
C ALA A 58 17.17 -14.97 13.14
N ALA A 59 17.13 -13.64 13.31
CA ALA A 59 18.03 -12.72 12.59
C ALA A 59 19.51 -12.99 12.91
N SER A 60 19.86 -13.20 14.19
CA SER A 60 21.21 -13.60 14.61
C SER A 60 21.63 -14.95 14.01
N ARG A 61 20.70 -15.92 13.93
CA ARG A 61 20.95 -17.22 13.29
C ARG A 61 21.22 -17.08 11.81
N LEU A 62 20.49 -16.24 11.10
CA LEU A 62 20.75 -15.97 9.68
C LEU A 62 22.18 -15.46 9.44
N LYS A 63 22.68 -14.54 10.28
CA LYS A 63 24.08 -14.08 10.16
C LYS A 63 25.07 -15.20 10.43
N THR A 64 24.79 -16.07 11.40
CA THR A 64 25.65 -17.23 11.68
C THR A 64 25.61 -18.26 10.56
N HIS A 65 24.46 -18.49 9.94
CA HIS A 65 24.35 -19.36 8.77
C HIS A 65 25.13 -18.78 7.58
N TYR A 66 24.98 -17.49 7.30
CA TYR A 66 25.75 -16.79 6.28
C TYR A 66 27.26 -16.93 6.50
N ASN A 67 27.76 -16.65 7.71
CA ASN A 67 29.19 -16.76 8.03
C ASN A 67 29.72 -18.20 7.93
N ASN A 68 28.84 -19.21 8.05
CA ASN A 68 29.18 -20.62 7.95
C ASN A 68 28.79 -21.23 6.59
N GLU A 69 28.45 -20.40 5.59
CA GLU A 69 28.04 -20.82 4.23
C GLU A 69 26.87 -21.82 4.22
N LYS A 70 25.92 -21.65 5.15
CA LYS A 70 24.70 -22.47 5.25
C LYS A 70 23.51 -21.80 4.57
N HIS A 71 22.55 -22.60 4.13
CA HIS A 71 21.28 -22.14 3.57
C HIS A 71 20.48 -21.28 4.56
N LEU A 72 19.86 -20.21 4.04
CA LEU A 72 19.11 -19.22 4.81
C LEU A 72 17.59 -19.47 4.79
N GLU A 73 17.13 -20.17 3.75
CA GLU A 73 15.72 -20.37 3.40
C GLU A 73 14.93 -21.04 4.52
N GLY A 74 15.51 -22.04 5.20
CA GLY A 74 14.84 -22.73 6.29
C GLY A 74 14.47 -21.80 7.45
N THR A 75 15.38 -20.91 7.85
CA THR A 75 15.15 -19.96 8.95
C THR A 75 14.13 -18.90 8.53
N ILE A 76 14.27 -18.38 7.30
CA ILE A 76 13.31 -17.42 6.73
C ILE A 76 11.91 -18.04 6.63
N TRP A 77 11.80 -19.30 6.20
CA TRP A 77 10.54 -20.01 6.09
C TRP A 77 9.85 -20.15 7.44
N LEU A 78 10.57 -20.54 8.50
CA LEU A 78 9.99 -20.65 9.84
C LEU A 78 9.42 -19.30 10.30
N VAL A 79 10.21 -18.23 10.19
CA VAL A 79 9.76 -16.87 10.54
C VAL A 79 8.52 -16.50 9.73
N ALA A 80 8.56 -16.65 8.41
CA ALA A 80 7.42 -16.34 7.54
C ALA A 80 6.17 -17.17 7.86
N ALA A 81 6.33 -18.45 8.20
CA ALA A 81 5.21 -19.31 8.59
C ALA A 81 4.58 -18.88 9.92
N GLY A 82 5.39 -18.42 10.89
CA GLY A 82 4.89 -17.83 12.13
C GLY A 82 4.12 -16.52 11.88
N LEU A 83 4.72 -15.61 11.10
CA LEU A 83 4.14 -14.29 10.79
C LEU A 83 2.85 -14.41 9.94
N ALA A 84 2.82 -15.32 8.97
CA ALA A 84 1.65 -15.56 8.12
C ALA A 84 0.42 -16.02 8.91
N HIS A 85 0.63 -16.69 10.05
CA HIS A 85 -0.46 -17.19 10.89
C HIS A 85 -1.04 -16.09 11.80
N GLU A 86 -0.17 -15.36 12.48
CA GLU A 86 -0.56 -14.39 13.50
C GLU A 86 -0.94 -13.02 12.93
N ARG A 87 -0.52 -12.70 11.69
CA ARG A 87 -0.67 -11.35 11.12
C ARG A 87 -0.10 -10.29 12.08
N ASP A 88 1.05 -10.60 12.67
CA ASP A 88 1.70 -9.77 13.69
C ASP A 88 2.77 -8.87 13.05
N TRP A 89 2.44 -7.60 12.93
CA TRP A 89 3.21 -6.61 12.17
C TRP A 89 4.39 -6.07 12.96
N ASP A 90 4.21 -5.85 14.26
CA ASP A 90 5.27 -5.38 15.14
C ASP A 90 6.39 -6.42 15.20
N THR A 91 6.04 -7.70 15.27
CA THR A 91 7.01 -8.80 15.19
C THR A 91 7.69 -8.85 13.83
N SER A 92 6.97 -8.62 12.73
CA SER A 92 7.56 -8.56 11.38
C SER A 92 8.59 -7.43 11.26
N LEU A 93 8.27 -6.24 11.79
CA LEU A 93 9.18 -5.09 11.80
C LEU A 93 10.38 -5.32 12.71
N SER A 94 10.19 -5.93 13.89
CA SER A 94 11.30 -6.28 14.78
C SER A 94 12.28 -7.25 14.13
N PHE A 95 11.78 -8.23 13.36
CA PHE A 95 12.64 -9.12 12.57
C PHE A 95 13.52 -8.35 11.58
N LEU A 96 12.94 -7.44 10.80
CA LEU A 96 13.67 -6.65 9.80
C LEU A 96 14.67 -5.68 10.45
N ARG A 97 14.30 -5.03 11.56
CA ARG A 97 15.22 -4.20 12.34
C ARG A 97 16.40 -5.00 12.87
N ALA A 98 16.13 -6.17 13.46
CA ALA A 98 17.16 -7.06 13.97
C ALA A 98 18.12 -7.53 12.86
N LEU A 99 17.61 -7.85 11.66
CA LEU A 99 18.46 -8.18 10.49
C LEU A 99 19.44 -7.06 10.15
N LEU A 100 18.96 -5.82 10.14
CA LEU A 100 19.77 -4.64 9.83
C LEU A 100 20.69 -4.22 10.98
N GLU A 101 20.44 -4.66 12.21
CA GLU A 101 21.31 -4.42 13.36
C GLU A 101 22.39 -5.49 13.51
N THR A 102 22.11 -6.72 13.05
CA THR A 102 23.01 -7.86 13.17
C THR A 102 24.25 -7.75 12.26
N SER A 103 24.18 -6.94 11.21
CA SER A 103 25.23 -6.80 10.20
C SER A 103 25.26 -5.38 9.66
N GLN A 104 26.35 -5.00 8.98
CA GLN A 104 26.39 -3.84 8.07
C GLN A 104 26.92 -4.25 6.69
N ASP A 105 27.03 -5.56 6.47
CA ASP A 105 27.54 -6.17 5.25
C ASP A 105 26.44 -6.22 4.18
N ALA A 106 26.66 -5.52 3.06
CA ALA A 106 25.75 -5.50 1.93
C ALA A 106 25.61 -6.87 1.25
N ASP A 107 26.66 -7.71 1.25
CA ASP A 107 26.59 -9.04 0.66
C ASP A 107 25.68 -9.94 1.51
N PHE A 108 25.76 -9.86 2.84
CA PHE A 108 24.79 -10.51 3.74
C PHE A 108 23.36 -10.09 3.43
N TYR A 109 23.09 -8.78 3.29
CA TYR A 109 21.74 -8.31 2.96
C TYR A 109 21.25 -8.80 1.60
N ARG A 110 22.15 -8.85 0.61
CA ARG A 110 21.83 -9.40 -0.70
C ARG A 110 21.47 -10.88 -0.61
N GLU A 111 22.24 -11.69 0.11
CA GLU A 111 21.95 -13.12 0.29
C GLU A 111 20.62 -13.35 1.03
N VAL A 112 20.30 -12.54 2.04
CA VAL A 112 18.99 -12.59 2.71
C VAL A 112 17.86 -12.25 1.73
N ALA A 113 18.01 -11.20 0.93
CA ALA A 113 17.02 -10.82 -0.07
C ALA A 113 16.86 -11.91 -1.16
N MET A 114 17.96 -12.51 -1.61
CA MET A 114 17.98 -13.63 -2.54
C MET A 114 17.19 -14.82 -1.99
N ALA A 115 17.48 -15.23 -0.75
CA ALA A 115 16.80 -16.34 -0.11
C ALA A 115 15.29 -16.07 0.10
N MET A 116 14.91 -14.85 0.49
CA MET A 116 13.49 -14.45 0.57
C MET A 116 12.80 -14.53 -0.79
N LEU A 117 13.42 -13.97 -1.84
CA LEU A 117 12.83 -13.97 -3.19
C LEU A 117 12.72 -15.39 -3.77
N HIS A 118 13.71 -16.24 -3.53
CA HIS A 118 13.68 -17.65 -3.91
C HIS A 118 12.54 -18.38 -3.21
N LEU A 119 12.42 -18.20 -1.89
CA LEU A 119 11.35 -18.81 -1.10
C LEU A 119 9.96 -18.34 -1.53
N SER A 120 9.81 -17.05 -1.82
CA SER A 120 8.57 -16.51 -2.39
C SER A 120 8.20 -17.21 -3.70
N ASP A 121 9.16 -17.47 -4.60
CA ASP A 121 8.87 -18.18 -5.85
C ASP A 121 8.42 -19.62 -5.61
N MET A 122 9.13 -20.33 -4.74
CA MET A 122 8.78 -21.71 -4.39
C MET A 122 7.34 -21.78 -3.88
N GLU A 123 7.00 -20.96 -2.88
CA GLU A 123 5.70 -21.00 -2.22
C GLU A 123 4.55 -20.46 -3.10
N LEU A 124 4.84 -19.57 -4.06
CA LEU A 124 3.84 -19.04 -5.00
C LEU A 124 3.67 -19.90 -6.26
N SER A 125 4.68 -20.69 -6.64
CA SER A 125 4.68 -21.55 -7.83
C SER A 125 3.75 -22.77 -7.75
N ASP A 126 3.32 -23.16 -6.55
CA ASP A 126 2.47 -24.33 -6.25
C ASP A 126 1.02 -24.24 -6.79
N GLY A 127 0.74 -23.39 -7.77
CA GLY A 127 -0.51 -23.35 -8.53
C GLY A 127 -1.76 -22.89 -7.76
N LYS A 128 -1.69 -22.80 -6.43
CA LYS A 128 -2.81 -22.36 -5.58
C LYS A 128 -2.82 -20.86 -5.28
N GLY A 129 -1.76 -20.12 -5.63
CA GLY A 129 -1.72 -18.64 -5.66
C GLY A 129 -2.04 -17.90 -4.35
N LYS A 130 -2.26 -18.63 -3.25
CA LYS A 130 -2.75 -18.13 -1.95
C LYS A 130 -1.89 -18.62 -0.79
N ASN A 131 -0.63 -18.94 -1.06
CA ASN A 131 0.26 -19.38 -0.01
C ASN A 131 0.64 -18.17 0.85
N ALA A 132 0.07 -18.10 2.05
CA ALA A 132 0.27 -17.01 2.99
C ALA A 132 1.76 -16.84 3.37
N ILE A 133 2.56 -17.91 3.30
CA ILE A 133 4.01 -17.86 3.54
C ILE A 133 4.69 -17.10 2.41
N GLY A 134 4.46 -17.49 1.15
CA GLY A 134 5.04 -16.78 0.00
C GLY A 134 4.66 -15.30 -0.03
N GLN A 135 3.41 -14.97 0.34
CA GLN A 135 2.95 -13.59 0.48
C GLN A 135 3.66 -12.84 1.62
N ALA A 136 3.81 -13.47 2.79
CA ALA A 136 4.56 -12.92 3.92
C ALA A 136 6.01 -12.61 3.53
N VAL A 137 6.70 -13.57 2.89
CA VAL A 137 8.08 -13.41 2.46
C VAL A 137 8.23 -12.28 1.44
N LEU A 138 7.32 -12.19 0.48
CA LEU A 138 7.33 -11.13 -0.52
C LEU A 138 7.17 -9.73 0.10
N VAL A 139 6.29 -9.61 1.09
CA VAL A 139 6.12 -8.34 1.81
C VAL A 139 7.34 -8.04 2.68
N LEU A 140 7.93 -9.05 3.33
CA LEU A 140 9.17 -8.89 4.11
C LEU A 140 10.32 -8.38 3.24
N VAL A 141 10.57 -8.97 2.06
CA VAL A 141 11.68 -8.52 1.20
C VAL A 141 11.44 -7.13 0.60
N THR A 142 10.16 -6.79 0.39
CA THR A 142 9.76 -5.44 -0.04
C THR A 142 10.13 -4.41 1.02
N GLU A 143 9.68 -4.61 2.26
CA GLU A 143 9.96 -3.70 3.38
C GLU A 143 11.46 -3.67 3.71
N PHE A 144 12.12 -4.83 3.69
CA PHE A 144 13.57 -4.94 3.90
C PHE A 144 14.35 -4.08 2.91
N GLY A 145 14.00 -4.13 1.62
CA GLY A 145 14.63 -3.30 0.60
C GLY A 145 14.41 -1.81 0.81
N LEU A 146 13.23 -1.39 1.30
CA LEU A 146 12.94 0.02 1.63
C LEU A 146 13.76 0.48 2.83
N MET A 147 13.82 -0.31 3.91
CA MET A 147 14.61 0.01 5.10
C MET A 147 16.11 0.09 4.79
N ILE A 148 16.64 -0.74 3.90
CA ILE A 148 18.02 -0.62 3.40
C ILE A 148 18.20 0.70 2.66
N ALA A 149 17.24 1.05 1.79
CA ALA A 149 17.33 2.29 1.01
C ALA A 149 17.29 3.54 1.90
N GLU A 150 16.47 3.54 2.96
CA GLU A 150 16.39 4.61 3.94
C GLU A 150 17.65 4.72 4.81
N ARG A 151 18.29 3.59 5.12
CA ARG A 151 19.57 3.56 5.86
C ARG A 151 20.77 3.94 5.02
N ALA A 152 20.68 3.97 3.69
CA ALA A 152 21.81 4.38 2.86
C ALA A 152 22.21 5.83 3.16
N GLY A 153 23.43 6.02 3.66
CA GLY A 153 23.93 7.34 4.10
C GLY A 153 23.67 7.66 5.57
N GLN A 154 22.96 6.79 6.31
CA GLN A 154 22.92 6.78 7.77
C GLN A 154 23.95 5.75 8.27
N SER A 155 24.76 6.15 9.24
CA SER A 155 25.90 5.43 9.85
C SER A 155 25.97 3.90 9.60
N GLY A 156 27.02 3.45 8.90
CA GLY A 156 27.48 2.05 8.93
C GLY A 156 27.38 1.27 7.61
N LEU A 157 26.40 1.54 6.75
CA LEU A 157 26.24 0.86 5.46
C LEU A 157 26.78 1.71 4.30
N ASP A 158 27.68 1.12 3.50
CA ASP A 158 28.20 1.75 2.28
C ASP A 158 27.05 2.05 1.28
N PRO A 159 26.87 3.30 0.83
CA PRO A 159 25.82 3.67 -0.13
C PRO A 159 25.84 2.85 -1.43
N GLN A 160 27.02 2.45 -1.92
CA GLN A 160 27.12 1.61 -3.12
C GLN A 160 26.65 0.19 -2.84
N GLY A 161 27.02 -0.37 -1.69
CA GLY A 161 26.47 -1.62 -1.16
C GLY A 161 24.95 -1.61 -1.07
N ALA A 162 24.37 -0.59 -0.42
CA ALA A 162 22.92 -0.43 -0.29
C ALA A 162 22.24 -0.35 -1.67
N SER A 163 22.79 0.44 -2.59
CA SER A 163 22.28 0.58 -3.96
C SER A 163 22.25 -0.76 -4.71
N ARG A 164 23.30 -1.59 -4.59
CA ARG A 164 23.35 -2.92 -5.21
C ARG A 164 22.25 -3.86 -4.69
N VAL A 165 21.97 -3.83 -3.38
CA VAL A 165 20.89 -4.65 -2.79
C VAL A 165 19.53 -4.16 -3.30
N VAL A 166 19.30 -2.84 -3.29
CA VAL A 166 18.07 -2.21 -3.79
C VAL A 166 17.85 -2.52 -5.27
N GLU A 167 18.88 -2.45 -6.10
CA GLU A 167 18.82 -2.79 -7.52
C GLU A 167 18.47 -4.26 -7.73
N TYR A 168 19.05 -5.15 -6.93
CA TYR A 168 18.74 -6.58 -6.96
C TYR A 168 17.27 -6.84 -6.61
N VAL A 169 16.77 -6.26 -5.51
CA VAL A 169 15.37 -6.38 -5.08
C VAL A 169 14.44 -5.82 -6.16
N THR A 170 14.73 -4.62 -6.67
CA THR A 170 13.94 -3.98 -7.74
C THR A 170 13.84 -4.88 -8.97
N THR A 171 14.97 -5.33 -9.50
CA THR A 171 15.05 -6.15 -10.71
C THR A 171 14.30 -7.47 -10.53
N SER A 172 14.46 -8.08 -9.35
CA SER A 172 13.80 -9.32 -8.98
C SER A 172 12.28 -9.17 -8.88
N LEU A 173 11.78 -8.14 -8.21
CA LEU A 173 10.34 -7.88 -8.13
C LEU A 173 9.75 -7.54 -9.51
N LEU A 174 10.47 -6.77 -10.33
CA LEU A 174 10.07 -6.44 -11.70
C LEU A 174 10.00 -7.69 -12.60
N ALA A 175 10.94 -8.63 -12.48
CA ALA A 175 10.91 -9.89 -13.22
C ALA A 175 9.64 -10.70 -12.91
N ARG A 176 9.15 -10.62 -11.68
CA ARG A 176 7.94 -11.30 -11.19
C ARG A 176 6.64 -10.59 -11.56
N SER A 177 6.69 -9.35 -12.05
CA SER A 177 5.49 -8.55 -12.39
C SER A 177 4.57 -9.17 -13.46
N ASN A 178 5.07 -10.13 -14.24
CA ASN A 178 4.28 -10.85 -15.24
C ASN A 178 3.39 -11.95 -14.62
N LEU A 179 3.63 -12.34 -13.36
CA LEU A 179 2.78 -13.28 -12.65
C LEU A 179 1.48 -12.59 -12.25
N ASN A 180 0.34 -13.20 -12.57
CA ASN A 180 -0.98 -12.69 -12.19
C ASN A 180 -1.26 -12.94 -10.71
N ASN A 181 -0.55 -12.22 -9.83
CA ASN A 181 -0.65 -12.37 -8.38
C ASN A 181 -0.74 -10.98 -7.71
N ASN A 182 -1.78 -10.77 -6.91
CA ASN A 182 -2.04 -9.48 -6.28
C ASN A 182 -1.01 -9.11 -5.20
N ALA A 183 -0.40 -10.08 -4.51
CA ALA A 183 0.68 -9.82 -3.58
C ALA A 183 1.87 -9.17 -4.30
N ILE A 184 2.27 -9.75 -5.44
CA ILE A 184 3.34 -9.20 -6.30
C ILE A 184 3.01 -7.79 -6.77
N ARG A 185 1.78 -7.55 -7.24
CA ARG A 185 1.35 -6.25 -7.75
C ARG A 185 1.35 -5.17 -6.68
N VAL A 186 0.78 -5.48 -5.51
CA VAL A 186 0.70 -4.58 -4.35
C VAL A 186 2.09 -4.26 -3.83
N SER A 187 2.92 -5.28 -3.60
CA SER A 187 4.31 -5.12 -3.14
C SER A 187 5.16 -4.31 -4.10
N LEU A 188 5.10 -4.60 -5.41
CA LEU A 188 5.89 -3.90 -6.41
C LEU A 188 5.48 -2.42 -6.55
N LEU A 189 4.18 -2.12 -6.54
CA LEU A 189 3.70 -0.74 -6.56
C LEU A 189 4.15 0.01 -5.30
N HIS A 190 4.00 -0.60 -4.13
CA HIS A 190 4.43 -0.01 -2.87
C HIS A 190 5.93 0.29 -2.87
N TYR A 191 6.73 -0.71 -3.25
CA TYR A 191 8.18 -0.60 -3.33
C TYR A 191 8.64 0.53 -4.24
N LEU A 192 8.15 0.55 -5.49
CA LEU A 192 8.53 1.58 -6.45
C LEU A 192 7.96 2.96 -6.07
N ALA A 193 6.80 3.06 -5.42
CA ALA A 193 6.30 4.36 -5.00
C ALA A 193 7.14 5.00 -3.87
N LYS A 194 7.95 4.20 -3.15
CA LYS A 194 8.64 4.64 -1.93
C LYS A 194 10.16 4.58 -1.98
N CYS A 195 10.75 3.79 -2.86
CA CYS A 195 12.20 3.55 -2.88
C CYS A 195 12.99 4.82 -3.27
N PRO A 196 13.76 5.44 -2.35
CA PRO A 196 14.41 6.74 -2.59
C PRO A 196 15.67 6.66 -3.46
N LEU A 197 16.33 5.50 -3.53
CA LEU A 197 17.65 5.36 -4.17
C LEU A 197 17.63 4.96 -5.64
N ASN A 198 16.45 4.67 -6.20
CA ASN A 198 16.38 4.19 -7.57
C ASN A 198 16.08 5.39 -8.50
N THR A 199 17.07 5.78 -9.30
CA THR A 199 16.99 6.93 -10.22
C THR A 199 16.00 6.73 -11.36
N ASN A 200 15.62 5.48 -11.65
CA ASN A 200 14.68 5.11 -12.72
C ASN A 200 13.26 4.80 -12.20
N THR A 201 13.00 5.07 -10.93
CA THR A 201 11.77 4.68 -10.24
C THR A 201 10.51 5.16 -10.95
N THR A 202 10.45 6.41 -11.41
CA THR A 202 9.26 6.95 -12.12
C THR A 202 8.98 6.21 -13.43
N SER A 203 10.03 5.89 -14.20
CA SER A 203 9.89 5.15 -15.47
C SER A 203 9.45 3.70 -15.21
N GLN A 204 10.04 3.06 -14.20
CA GLN A 204 9.68 1.70 -13.79
C GLN A 204 8.26 1.63 -13.22
N LEU A 205 7.87 2.60 -12.40
CA LEU A 205 6.52 2.73 -11.85
C LEU A 205 5.49 2.90 -12.97
N ASN A 206 5.74 3.77 -13.95
CA ASN A 206 4.89 3.92 -15.14
C ASN A 206 4.77 2.61 -15.93
N ARG A 207 5.88 1.87 -16.10
CA ARG A 207 5.87 0.55 -16.76
C ARG A 207 5.06 -0.50 -16.00
N VAL A 208 5.07 -0.41 -14.67
CA VAL A 208 4.31 -1.31 -13.79
C VAL A 208 2.82 -0.98 -13.84
N ILE A 209 2.48 0.31 -13.73
CA ILE A 209 1.09 0.80 -13.86
C ILE A 209 0.54 0.49 -15.26
N SER A 210 1.33 0.60 -16.33
CA SER A 210 0.86 0.26 -17.67
C SER A 210 0.55 -1.23 -17.87
N ARG A 211 1.20 -2.11 -17.10
CA ARG A 211 1.00 -3.56 -17.21
C ARG A 211 -0.22 -4.06 -16.45
N PHE A 212 -0.39 -3.62 -15.21
CA PHE A 212 -1.45 -4.15 -14.33
C PHE A 212 -2.17 -3.09 -13.51
N GLY A 213 -1.87 -1.80 -13.71
CA GLY A 213 -2.44 -0.72 -12.90
C GLY A 213 -3.95 -0.67 -12.95
N GLN A 214 -4.56 -0.86 -14.12
CA GLN A 214 -6.02 -0.90 -14.26
C GLN A 214 -6.64 -2.04 -13.45
N SER A 215 -6.15 -3.27 -13.61
CA SER A 215 -6.66 -4.44 -12.88
C SER A 215 -6.41 -4.34 -11.38
N LEU A 216 -5.26 -3.80 -10.95
CA LEU A 216 -4.96 -3.61 -9.54
C LEU A 216 -5.89 -2.56 -8.92
N LEU A 217 -6.12 -1.44 -9.62
CA LEU A 217 -7.02 -0.39 -9.14
C LEU A 217 -8.47 -0.90 -9.06
N ASP A 218 -8.90 -1.69 -10.04
CA ASP A 218 -10.21 -2.37 -10.01
C ASP A 218 -10.32 -3.32 -8.82
N ASP A 219 -9.32 -4.18 -8.59
CA ASP A 219 -9.29 -5.10 -7.45
C ASP A 219 -9.33 -4.37 -6.09
N LEU A 220 -8.61 -3.25 -5.97
CA LEU A 220 -8.56 -2.44 -4.75
C LEU A 220 -9.90 -1.74 -4.49
N LEU A 221 -10.51 -1.15 -5.52
CA LEU A 221 -11.82 -0.50 -5.37
C LEU A 221 -12.93 -1.53 -5.12
N ASN A 222 -12.87 -2.70 -5.77
CA ASN A 222 -13.74 -3.83 -5.45
C ASN A 222 -13.57 -4.27 -4.00
N ALA A 223 -12.34 -4.40 -3.52
CA ALA A 223 -12.07 -4.75 -2.13
C ALA A 223 -12.61 -3.68 -1.15
N PHE A 224 -12.54 -2.40 -1.53
CA PHE A 224 -13.09 -1.30 -0.75
C PHE A 224 -14.62 -1.31 -0.68
N PHE A 225 -15.30 -1.33 -1.82
CA PHE A 225 -16.77 -1.19 -1.88
C PHE A 225 -17.52 -2.50 -1.59
N GLU A 226 -16.98 -3.65 -1.98
CA GLU A 226 -17.72 -4.93 -1.93
C GLU A 226 -17.21 -5.87 -0.82
N GLN A 227 -15.97 -5.71 -0.34
CA GLN A 227 -15.34 -6.67 0.59
C GLN A 227 -15.06 -6.08 1.97
N LYS A 228 -16.07 -6.12 2.86
CA LYS A 228 -15.99 -5.56 4.23
C LYS A 228 -14.72 -5.89 5.03
N LYS A 229 -14.17 -7.10 4.87
CA LYS A 229 -12.95 -7.54 5.58
C LYS A 229 -11.66 -6.88 5.07
N ARG A 230 -11.61 -6.53 3.79
CA ARG A 230 -10.41 -5.99 3.12
C ARG A 230 -10.54 -4.50 2.83
N GLY A 231 -11.72 -3.92 2.99
CA GLY A 231 -11.98 -2.54 2.60
C GLY A 231 -11.13 -1.51 3.33
N ASN A 232 -10.83 -1.70 4.62
CA ASN A 232 -9.93 -0.80 5.35
C ASN A 232 -8.51 -0.83 4.75
N ALA A 233 -7.93 -2.01 4.55
CA ALA A 233 -6.61 -2.14 3.95
C ALA A 233 -6.58 -1.56 2.53
N ALA A 234 -7.62 -1.83 1.73
CA ALA A 234 -7.74 -1.26 0.39
C ALA A 234 -7.79 0.27 0.41
N PHE A 235 -8.55 0.86 1.35
CA PHE A 235 -8.59 2.31 1.51
C PHE A 235 -7.23 2.89 1.87
N PHE A 236 -6.54 2.34 2.87
CA PHE A 236 -5.24 2.88 3.29
C PHE A 236 -4.18 2.74 2.21
N PHE A 237 -4.21 1.65 1.45
CA PHE A 237 -3.35 1.48 0.28
C PHE A 237 -3.65 2.51 -0.81
N LEU A 238 -4.93 2.71 -1.15
CA LEU A 238 -5.34 3.73 -2.13
C LEU A 238 -5.01 5.14 -1.65
N ALA A 239 -5.23 5.46 -0.38
CA ALA A 239 -4.84 6.74 0.21
C ALA A 239 -3.34 7.03 0.05
N GLU A 240 -2.51 6.00 0.13
CA GLU A 240 -1.06 6.14 -0.01
C GLU A 240 -0.57 6.16 -1.46
N HIS A 241 -1.26 5.47 -2.38
CA HIS A 241 -0.74 5.20 -3.72
C HIS A 241 -1.59 5.73 -4.88
N LEU A 242 -2.83 6.20 -4.65
CA LEU A 242 -3.71 6.65 -5.74
C LEU A 242 -3.13 7.85 -6.51
N SER A 243 -2.32 8.70 -5.87
CA SER A 243 -1.61 9.79 -6.55
C SER A 243 -0.61 9.28 -7.58
N SER A 244 0.01 8.11 -7.37
CA SER A 244 0.90 7.47 -8.34
C SER A 244 0.17 7.08 -9.62
N PHE A 245 -1.12 6.70 -9.53
CA PHE A 245 -1.95 6.42 -10.71
C PHE A 245 -2.33 7.69 -11.47
N PHE A 246 -2.61 8.78 -10.75
CA PHE A 246 -2.95 10.06 -11.35
C PHE A 246 -1.76 10.72 -12.03
N SER A 247 -0.60 10.72 -11.37
CA SER A 247 0.64 11.31 -11.87
C SER A 247 1.36 10.45 -12.92
N ALA A 248 0.78 9.32 -13.32
CA ALA A 248 1.33 8.47 -14.37
C ALA A 248 1.24 9.17 -15.74
N ALA A 249 1.87 8.58 -16.77
CA ALA A 249 1.76 9.10 -18.13
C ALA A 249 0.28 9.31 -18.54
N PRO A 250 -0.06 10.31 -19.38
CA PRO A 250 -1.45 10.74 -19.60
C PRO A 250 -2.43 9.62 -19.95
N THR A 251 -2.01 8.65 -20.78
CA THR A 251 -2.83 7.49 -21.14
C THR A 251 -3.15 6.59 -19.95
N LEU A 252 -2.22 6.44 -19.00
CA LEU A 252 -2.39 5.65 -17.78
C LEU A 252 -3.27 6.36 -16.76
N ALA A 253 -3.15 7.69 -16.67
CA ALA A 253 -4.03 8.52 -15.87
C ALA A 253 -5.48 8.43 -16.39
N GLU A 254 -5.68 8.43 -17.71
CA GLU A 254 -6.98 8.24 -18.35
C GLU A 254 -7.58 6.85 -18.05
N MET A 255 -6.78 5.78 -18.18
CA MET A 255 -7.20 4.43 -17.81
C MET A 255 -7.63 4.34 -16.35
N SER A 256 -6.83 4.92 -15.45
CA SER A 256 -7.12 4.95 -14.00
C SER A 256 -8.40 5.74 -13.70
N HIS A 257 -8.61 6.87 -14.39
CA HIS A 257 -9.84 7.64 -14.31
C HIS A 257 -11.05 6.83 -14.81
N GLY A 258 -10.89 6.03 -15.86
CA GLY A 258 -11.92 5.10 -16.35
C GLY A 258 -12.40 4.13 -15.28
N VAL A 259 -11.48 3.55 -14.50
CA VAL A 259 -11.83 2.68 -13.36
C VAL A 259 -12.57 3.44 -12.27
N LEU A 260 -12.08 4.62 -11.87
CA LEU A 260 -12.77 5.45 -10.88
C LEU A 260 -14.18 5.83 -11.32
N ARG A 261 -14.35 6.20 -12.59
CA ARG A 261 -15.66 6.51 -13.18
C ARG A 261 -16.59 5.30 -13.10
N HIS A 262 -16.08 4.09 -13.36
CA HIS A 262 -16.88 2.86 -13.23
C HIS A 262 -17.42 2.69 -11.80
N TYR A 263 -16.55 2.73 -10.79
CA TYR A 263 -16.98 2.59 -9.39
C TYR A 263 -17.85 3.74 -8.90
N MET A 264 -17.57 4.97 -9.35
CA MET A 264 -18.40 6.14 -9.04
C MET A 264 -19.85 5.95 -9.50
N LEU A 265 -20.05 5.42 -10.71
CA LEU A 265 -21.39 5.19 -11.26
C LEU A 265 -22.05 3.94 -10.68
N LYS A 266 -21.26 2.94 -10.28
CA LYS A 266 -21.74 1.71 -9.63
C LYS A 266 -22.16 1.94 -8.18
N HIS A 267 -21.45 2.82 -7.46
CA HIS A 267 -21.67 3.13 -6.04
C HIS A 267 -21.89 4.63 -5.78
N PRO A 268 -22.93 5.26 -6.38
CA PRO A 268 -23.09 6.72 -6.40
C PRO A 268 -23.30 7.35 -5.00
N ASP A 269 -23.85 6.59 -4.05
CA ASP A 269 -24.10 7.09 -2.68
C ASP A 269 -22.86 6.99 -1.77
N GLU A 270 -21.98 6.05 -2.05
CA GLU A 270 -20.80 5.72 -1.24
C GLU A 270 -19.54 6.40 -1.79
N PHE A 271 -19.38 6.46 -3.11
CA PHE A 271 -18.17 6.95 -3.75
C PHE A 271 -17.76 8.39 -3.36
N PRO A 272 -18.68 9.36 -3.19
CA PRO A 272 -18.31 10.68 -2.68
C PRO A 272 -17.71 10.64 -1.27
N GLY A 273 -18.15 9.70 -0.42
CA GLY A 273 -17.58 9.46 0.90
C GLY A 273 -16.15 8.93 0.82
N PHE A 274 -15.88 8.00 -0.11
CA PHE A 274 -14.52 7.53 -0.41
C PHE A 274 -13.60 8.69 -0.83
N MET A 275 -14.01 9.49 -1.82
CA MET A 275 -13.21 10.62 -2.29
C MET A 275 -13.02 11.70 -1.21
N ALA A 276 -14.05 11.96 -0.40
CA ALA A 276 -13.97 12.90 0.71
C ALA A 276 -12.94 12.47 1.76
N SER A 277 -12.88 11.16 2.05
CA SER A 277 -11.86 10.59 2.92
C SER A 277 -10.49 10.63 2.25
N TYR A 278 -10.35 10.20 0.99
CA TYR A 278 -9.10 10.24 0.24
C TYR A 278 -8.45 11.63 0.21
N SER A 279 -9.22 12.69 -0.09
CA SER A 279 -8.73 14.07 -0.10
C SER A 279 -8.13 14.55 1.23
N GLU A 280 -8.44 13.91 2.36
CA GLU A 280 -7.80 14.22 3.66
C GLU A 280 -6.40 13.61 3.80
N TRP A 281 -6.06 12.60 2.99
CA TRP A 281 -4.81 11.86 3.03
C TRP A 281 -3.81 12.28 1.93
N VAL A 282 -4.27 12.99 0.91
CA VAL A 282 -3.43 13.43 -0.21
C VAL A 282 -2.27 14.29 0.30
N SER A 283 -1.07 14.05 -0.26
CA SER A 283 0.11 14.89 -0.01
C SER A 283 -0.22 16.37 -0.25
N LYS A 284 0.20 17.24 0.67
CA LYS A 284 0.03 18.70 0.55
C LYS A 284 0.94 19.34 -0.50
N GLU A 285 1.73 18.54 -1.23
CA GLU A 285 2.47 19.00 -2.39
C GLU A 285 1.54 19.48 -3.49
N HIS A 286 1.87 20.63 -4.09
CA HIS A 286 1.02 21.30 -5.07
C HIS A 286 0.62 20.39 -6.25
N GLN A 287 1.57 19.63 -6.81
CA GLN A 287 1.30 18.70 -7.93
C GLN A 287 0.27 17.63 -7.54
N SER A 288 0.42 17.01 -6.36
CA SER A 288 -0.49 15.97 -5.87
C SER A 288 -1.90 16.52 -5.63
N LEU A 289 -1.99 17.73 -5.06
CA LEU A 289 -3.25 18.43 -4.87
C LEU A 289 -3.93 18.75 -6.21
N SER A 290 -3.19 19.29 -7.17
CA SER A 290 -3.67 19.68 -8.51
C SER A 290 -4.24 18.47 -9.26
N MET A 291 -3.45 17.40 -9.36
CA MET A 291 -3.89 16.17 -10.04
C MET A 291 -5.16 15.59 -9.44
N THR A 292 -5.25 15.55 -8.11
CA THR A 292 -6.47 15.10 -7.42
C THR A 292 -7.67 15.97 -7.75
N ALA A 293 -7.51 17.31 -7.73
CA ALA A 293 -8.58 18.25 -8.04
C ALA A 293 -9.09 18.08 -9.49
N GLN A 294 -8.17 17.93 -10.45
CA GLN A 294 -8.48 17.68 -11.85
C GLN A 294 -9.23 16.35 -12.05
N HIS A 295 -8.81 15.26 -11.40
CA HIS A 295 -9.52 13.99 -11.47
C HIS A 295 -10.92 14.06 -10.85
N ILE A 296 -11.10 14.77 -9.73
CA ILE A 296 -12.45 15.01 -9.16
C ILE A 296 -13.30 15.82 -10.14
N ALA A 297 -12.75 16.85 -10.80
CA ALA A 297 -13.47 17.63 -11.81
C ALA A 297 -13.90 16.77 -13.02
N LEU A 298 -13.04 15.87 -13.49
CA LEU A 298 -13.39 14.91 -14.53
C LEU A 298 -14.51 13.95 -14.09
N LEU A 299 -14.52 13.51 -12.83
CA LEU A 299 -15.57 12.66 -12.27
C LEU A 299 -16.91 13.42 -12.17
N ILE A 300 -16.88 14.67 -11.73
CA ILE A 300 -18.06 15.56 -11.75
C ILE A 300 -18.62 15.68 -13.16
N LYS A 301 -17.76 15.98 -14.15
CA LYS A 301 -18.15 16.07 -15.55
C LYS A 301 -18.77 14.77 -16.05
N ALA A 302 -18.18 13.62 -15.72
CA ALA A 302 -18.73 12.32 -16.09
C ALA A 302 -20.12 12.10 -15.48
N ALA A 303 -20.34 12.52 -14.24
CA ALA A 303 -21.64 12.44 -13.58
C ALA A 303 -22.68 13.39 -14.21
N THR A 304 -22.30 14.61 -14.59
CA THR A 304 -23.20 15.56 -15.27
C THR A 304 -23.53 15.11 -16.70
N ASP A 305 -22.57 14.53 -17.43
CA ASP A 305 -22.78 13.98 -18.77
C ASP A 305 -23.81 12.82 -18.79
N VAL A 306 -23.91 12.05 -17.69
CA VAL A 306 -24.94 11.00 -17.51
C VAL A 306 -26.15 11.46 -16.69
N SER A 307 -26.29 12.77 -16.46
CA SER A 307 -27.42 13.39 -15.74
C SER A 307 -27.62 12.93 -14.28
N GLN A 308 -26.56 12.48 -13.59
CA GLN A 308 -26.61 12.16 -12.16
C GLN A 308 -26.34 13.40 -11.29
N LYS A 309 -27.35 14.28 -11.18
CA LYS A 309 -27.24 15.57 -10.47
C LYS A 309 -26.76 15.44 -9.01
N GLN A 310 -27.35 14.54 -8.24
CA GLN A 310 -27.04 14.41 -6.81
C GLN A 310 -25.59 13.94 -6.57
N LEU A 311 -25.10 13.02 -7.41
CA LEU A 311 -23.71 12.56 -7.38
C LEU A 311 -22.75 13.72 -7.73
N ALA A 312 -23.04 14.47 -8.80
CA ALA A 312 -22.24 15.62 -9.22
C ALA A 312 -22.19 16.70 -8.12
N GLU A 313 -23.31 17.00 -7.46
CA GLU A 313 -23.37 17.92 -6.32
C GLU A 313 -22.53 17.41 -5.13
N ASN A 314 -22.62 16.12 -4.80
CA ASN A 314 -21.85 15.53 -3.71
C ASN A 314 -20.34 15.60 -3.99
N LEU A 315 -19.91 15.30 -5.21
CA LEU A 315 -18.52 15.42 -5.64
C LEU A 315 -18.04 16.87 -5.71
N CYS A 316 -18.90 17.81 -6.10
CA CYS A 316 -18.60 19.24 -6.04
C CYS A 316 -18.28 19.68 -4.60
N VAL A 317 -19.02 19.18 -3.61
CA VAL A 317 -18.73 19.45 -2.19
C VAL A 317 -17.36 18.90 -1.78
N VAL A 318 -16.98 17.72 -2.28
CA VAL A 318 -15.63 17.17 -2.06
C VAL A 318 -14.56 18.05 -2.70
N LEU A 319 -14.74 18.44 -3.96
CA LEU A 319 -13.81 19.31 -4.69
C LEU A 319 -13.61 20.65 -4.00
N GLN A 320 -14.69 21.30 -3.56
CA GLN A 320 -14.60 22.58 -2.86
C GLN A 320 -13.78 22.48 -1.57
N LYS A 321 -13.91 21.38 -0.83
CA LYS A 321 -13.12 21.15 0.37
C LYS A 321 -11.65 20.91 0.03
N HIS A 322 -11.38 20.12 -1.01
CA HIS A 322 -10.02 19.87 -1.49
C HIS A 322 -9.34 21.16 -1.96
N LEU A 323 -10.08 22.03 -2.68
CA LEU A 323 -9.59 23.33 -3.14
C LEU A 323 -9.20 24.28 -2.00
N LYS A 324 -9.86 24.20 -0.85
CA LYS A 324 -9.47 24.99 0.33
C LYS A 324 -8.05 24.67 0.82
N LEU A 325 -7.51 23.48 0.53
CA LEU A 325 -6.13 23.15 0.85
C LEU A 325 -5.13 24.00 0.04
N PHE A 326 -5.49 24.45 -1.17
CA PHE A 326 -4.65 25.37 -1.94
C PHE A 326 -4.71 26.80 -1.40
N ALA A 327 -5.87 27.20 -0.84
CA ALA A 327 -6.03 28.50 -0.19
C ALA A 327 -5.09 28.66 1.02
N GLU A 328 -4.74 27.55 1.69
CA GLU A 328 -3.73 27.52 2.77
C GLU A 328 -2.30 27.75 2.23
N VAL A 329 -2.05 27.50 0.93
CA VAL A 329 -0.74 27.59 0.29
C VAL A 329 -0.54 28.93 -0.43
N SER A 330 -1.41 29.28 -1.39
CA SER A 330 -1.42 30.58 -2.07
C SER A 330 -2.76 30.84 -2.76
N ARG A 331 -3.21 32.11 -2.72
CA ARG A 331 -4.40 32.56 -3.45
C ARG A 331 -4.20 32.56 -4.96
N GLU A 332 -3.01 32.85 -5.46
CA GLU A 332 -2.73 32.82 -6.90
C GLU A 332 -2.83 31.38 -7.43
N ILE A 333 -2.25 30.42 -6.69
CA ILE A 333 -2.33 29.00 -7.02
C ILE A 333 -3.80 28.54 -7.03
N LEU A 334 -4.58 28.93 -6.01
CA LEU A 334 -6.02 28.62 -5.99
C LEU A 334 -6.76 29.16 -7.22
N GLN A 335 -6.44 30.37 -7.67
CA GLN A 335 -7.07 30.99 -8.84
C GLN A 335 -6.73 30.25 -10.15
N GLU A 336 -5.48 29.85 -10.32
CA GLU A 336 -5.03 29.04 -11.46
C GLU A 336 -5.74 27.67 -11.50
N GLU A 337 -5.85 27.02 -10.35
CA GLU A 337 -6.51 25.72 -10.22
C GLU A 337 -8.01 25.80 -10.51
N VAL A 338 -8.70 26.84 -9.99
CA VAL A 338 -10.12 27.06 -10.31
C VAL A 338 -10.32 27.25 -11.82
N SER A 339 -9.46 28.04 -12.48
CA SER A 339 -9.51 28.23 -13.94
C SER A 339 -9.34 26.91 -14.70
N THR A 340 -8.38 26.08 -14.28
CA THR A 340 -8.13 24.75 -14.87
C THR A 340 -9.34 23.83 -14.72
N ILE A 341 -9.94 23.80 -13.53
CA ILE A 341 -11.14 22.99 -13.24
C ILE A 341 -12.34 23.45 -14.07
N GLU A 342 -12.54 24.76 -14.22
CA GLU A 342 -13.59 25.30 -15.09
C GLU A 342 -13.43 24.83 -16.53
N SER A 343 -12.20 24.89 -17.06
CA SER A 343 -11.87 24.41 -18.39
C SER A 343 -12.23 22.93 -18.56
N ILE A 344 -11.89 22.08 -17.56
CA ILE A 344 -12.22 20.66 -17.56
C ILE A 344 -13.74 20.44 -17.61
N LEU A 345 -14.49 21.11 -16.72
CA LEU A 345 -15.94 20.97 -16.57
C LEU A 345 -16.69 21.43 -17.81
N ARG A 346 -16.29 22.56 -18.41
CA ARG A 346 -16.88 23.07 -19.67
C ARG A 346 -16.53 22.15 -20.85
N GLY A 347 -15.28 21.67 -20.89
CA GLY A 347 -14.77 20.89 -22.01
C GLY A 347 -14.98 21.57 -23.37
N ASN A 348 -15.01 20.79 -24.45
CA ASN A 348 -15.19 21.28 -25.81
C ASN A 348 -16.66 21.43 -26.25
N LYS A 349 -17.64 21.28 -25.34
CA LYS A 349 -19.06 21.28 -25.70
C LYS A 349 -19.62 22.72 -25.66
N PRO A 350 -20.25 23.23 -26.74
CA PRO A 350 -20.82 24.58 -26.76
C PRO A 350 -22.14 24.71 -25.99
N VAL A 351 -22.78 23.60 -25.62
CA VAL A 351 -24.07 23.60 -24.92
C VAL A 351 -23.85 23.74 -23.42
N LYS A 352 -24.31 24.85 -22.85
CA LYS A 352 -24.29 25.09 -21.40
C LYS A 352 -25.20 24.09 -20.69
N ASN A 353 -24.61 23.09 -20.03
CA ASN A 353 -25.35 22.22 -19.12
C ASN A 353 -25.62 23.01 -17.83
N PRO A 354 -26.89 23.22 -17.43
CA PRO A 354 -27.23 24.03 -16.25
C PRO A 354 -26.61 23.48 -14.96
N ILE A 355 -26.47 22.15 -14.81
CA ILE A 355 -25.83 21.54 -13.65
C ILE A 355 -24.34 21.91 -13.61
N THR A 356 -23.67 21.88 -14.77
CA THR A 356 -22.26 22.26 -14.89
C THR A 356 -22.05 23.74 -14.55
N GLU A 357 -22.91 24.64 -15.04
CA GLU A 357 -22.81 26.06 -14.73
C GLU A 357 -23.07 26.34 -13.24
N ASP A 358 -24.03 25.67 -12.61
CA ASP A 358 -24.29 25.78 -11.17
C ASP A 358 -23.06 25.34 -10.35
N ILE A 359 -22.40 24.26 -10.76
CA ILE A 359 -21.17 23.76 -10.13
C ILE A 359 -20.01 24.74 -10.31
N ILE A 360 -19.81 25.27 -11.52
CA ILE A 360 -18.77 26.28 -11.79
C ILE A 360 -18.98 27.51 -10.92
N PHE A 361 -20.22 28.02 -10.85
CA PHE A 361 -20.56 29.15 -9.99
C PHE A 361 -20.21 28.86 -8.51
N ASN A 362 -20.51 27.66 -8.03
CA ASN A 362 -20.19 27.25 -6.66
C ASN A 362 -18.67 27.16 -6.41
N ILE A 363 -17.87 26.73 -7.39
CA ILE A 363 -16.40 26.68 -7.27
C ILE A 363 -15.80 28.09 -7.30
N GLN A 364 -16.24 28.95 -8.23
CA GLN A 364 -15.81 30.35 -8.34
C GLN A 364 -16.06 31.15 -7.06
N SER A 365 -17.15 30.82 -6.34
CA SER A 365 -17.45 31.47 -5.06
C SER A 365 -16.33 31.34 -4.02
N LEU A 366 -15.44 30.34 -4.14
CA LEU A 366 -14.28 30.18 -3.25
C LEU A 366 -13.21 31.28 -3.43
N LEU A 367 -13.14 31.90 -4.61
CA LEU A 367 -12.22 33.02 -4.88
C LEU A 367 -12.75 34.35 -4.31
N ALA A 368 -14.05 34.40 -4.04
CA ALA A 368 -14.78 35.58 -3.60
C ALA A 368 -15.04 35.55 -2.09
N ASP A 369 -14.02 35.77 -1.25
CA ASP A 369 -14.23 35.98 0.19
C ASP A 369 -14.02 37.44 0.64
N ASN A 370 -15.02 37.94 1.38
CA ASN A 370 -15.22 39.29 1.97
C ASN A 370 -15.70 40.45 1.07
N SER A 371 -16.95 40.40 0.60
CA SER A 371 -17.95 41.47 0.84
C SER A 371 -19.30 41.19 0.16
N LYS A 372 -20.33 40.93 0.95
CA LYS A 372 -21.75 41.11 0.58
C LYS A 372 -22.22 40.43 -0.72
N LYS A 373 -22.34 39.10 -0.71
CA LYS A 373 -23.49 38.32 -1.23
C LYS A 373 -23.11 36.84 -1.21
N GLN A 374 -23.61 36.11 -0.22
CA GLN A 374 -23.49 34.66 -0.19
C GLN A 374 -24.18 34.07 -1.41
N GLY A 375 -23.39 33.54 -2.35
CA GLY A 375 -23.83 32.43 -3.18
C GLY A 375 -24.25 31.26 -2.27
N ARG A 376 -25.17 30.42 -2.74
CA ARG A 376 -25.61 29.22 -2.00
C ARG A 376 -24.43 28.28 -1.78
N VAL A 377 -23.73 28.43 -0.66
CA VAL A 377 -22.76 27.43 -0.21
C VAL A 377 -23.54 26.16 0.09
N LEU A 378 -23.29 25.08 -0.66
CA LEU A 378 -23.88 23.78 -0.40
C LEU A 378 -23.61 23.40 1.07
N PRO A 379 -24.62 23.01 1.87
CA PRO A 379 -24.44 22.86 3.32
C PRO A 379 -23.38 21.80 3.64
N LEU A 380 -22.35 22.18 4.40
CA LEU A 380 -21.34 21.29 5.00
C LEU A 380 -21.96 20.15 5.83
N ALA A 381 -23.21 20.29 6.27
CA ALA A 381 -23.97 19.23 6.93
C ALA A 381 -24.14 17.96 6.07
N LYS A 382 -24.17 18.08 4.72
CA LYS A 382 -24.21 16.91 3.82
C LYS A 382 -22.96 16.04 3.93
N LEU A 383 -21.78 16.63 4.20
CA LEU A 383 -20.52 15.88 4.36
C LEU A 383 -20.49 15.01 5.62
N LYS A 384 -21.08 15.46 6.74
CA LYS A 384 -21.16 14.63 7.95
C LYS A 384 -21.96 13.35 7.68
N LYS A 385 -23.07 13.45 6.96
CA LYS A 385 -23.86 12.29 6.50
C LYS A 385 -23.09 11.41 5.51
N LEU A 386 -22.35 12.00 4.56
CA LEU A 386 -21.50 11.23 3.62
C LEU A 386 -20.39 10.44 4.35
N LYS A 387 -19.80 11.00 5.41
CA LYS A 387 -18.80 10.31 6.26
C LYS A 387 -19.40 9.26 7.21
N GLU A 388 -20.69 9.35 7.53
CA GLU A 388 -21.35 8.36 8.38
C GLU A 388 -21.56 7.03 7.66
N ASN A 389 -21.72 7.07 6.33
CA ASN A 389 -21.93 5.88 5.49
C ASN A 389 -20.65 5.07 5.24
N ILE A 390 -19.47 5.70 5.35
CA ILE A 390 -18.17 5.04 5.20
C ILE A 390 -17.24 5.54 6.29
N LYS A 391 -17.06 4.73 7.34
CA LYS A 391 -16.03 4.96 8.34
C LYS A 391 -14.87 3.99 8.10
N PRO A 392 -13.89 4.32 7.24
CA PRO A 392 -12.58 3.71 7.42
C PRO A 392 -12.12 4.01 8.86
N ALA A 393 -11.37 3.09 9.47
CA ALA A 393 -10.89 3.25 10.85
C ALA A 393 -10.31 4.67 11.06
N LYS A 394 -10.63 5.31 12.20
CA LYS A 394 -10.20 6.68 12.50
C LYS A 394 -8.69 6.85 12.24
N VAL A 395 -8.29 8.04 11.81
CA VAL A 395 -6.92 8.49 11.47
C VAL A 395 -5.83 8.08 12.50
N GLY A 396 -6.20 7.77 13.74
CA GLY A 396 -5.28 7.28 14.79
C GLY A 396 -4.93 5.79 14.74
N ASN A 397 -5.62 4.97 13.95
CA ASN A 397 -5.34 3.52 13.79
C ASN A 397 -4.96 3.22 12.32
N LYS A 398 -4.04 4.00 11.73
CA LYS A 398 -3.51 3.67 10.40
C LYS A 398 -2.75 2.33 10.51
N PRO A 399 -3.15 1.29 9.77
CA PRO A 399 -2.37 0.06 9.70
C PRO A 399 -0.98 0.35 9.14
N SER A 400 0.00 -0.46 9.53
CA SER A 400 1.33 -0.35 8.93
C SER A 400 1.26 -0.65 7.41
N PRO A 401 2.22 -0.17 6.60
CA PRO A 401 2.29 -0.55 5.19
C PRO A 401 2.35 -2.06 4.99
N LEU A 402 3.12 -2.75 5.84
CA LEU A 402 3.25 -4.20 5.86
C LEU A 402 1.91 -4.91 6.15
N GLU A 403 1.16 -4.45 7.14
CA GLU A 403 -0.20 -4.91 7.45
C GLU A 403 -1.13 -4.76 6.24
N THR A 404 -1.08 -3.58 5.61
CA THR A 404 -1.91 -3.24 4.48
C THR A 404 -1.61 -4.16 3.29
N MET A 405 -0.33 -4.36 2.97
CA MET A 405 0.09 -5.24 1.88
C MET A 405 -0.33 -6.70 2.12
N LEU A 406 -0.19 -7.21 3.34
CA LEU A 406 -0.55 -8.60 3.65
C LEU A 406 -2.06 -8.85 3.64
N ALA A 407 -2.84 -7.89 4.15
CA ALA A 407 -4.30 -7.96 4.07
C ALA A 407 -4.81 -7.92 2.62
N LEU A 408 -4.07 -7.28 1.71
CA LEU A 408 -4.39 -7.22 0.28
C LEU A 408 -3.81 -8.37 -0.53
N ALA A 409 -2.76 -9.02 -0.04
CA ALA A 409 -2.19 -10.22 -0.63
C ALA A 409 -3.10 -11.45 -0.44
N SER A 410 -3.74 -11.59 0.73
CA SER A 410 -4.62 -12.72 1.09
C SER A 410 -6.01 -12.65 0.47
#